data_AF-A0A3N1HGF4-F1
#
_entry.id   AF-A0A3N1HGF4-F1
#
_cell.length_a   1.000
_cell.length_b   1.000
_cell.length_c   1.000
_cell.angle_alpha   90.00
_cell.angle_beta   90.00
_cell.angle_gamma   90.00
#
_symmetry.space_group_name_H-M   'P 1'
#
loop_
_entity.id
_entity.type
_entity.pdbx_description
1 polymer ?
#
loop_
_entity_poly.entity_id
_entity_poly.type
_entity_poly.pdbx_seq_one_letter_code
_entity_poly.pdbx_strand_id
1 'polypeptide(L)'
;MAPGHAVVAIATDAAADLDRGRRLLAAVLDGPARAAPGHHDVLFTRPPSARFAVRLTEAVHRHNDSSASPLRLRLAMAHGEVSTALAVLGSAALRSAHAATTRPVTIAVTDGYARAHPLTDHDRHRLVRVPDVPEPVWLLDARVPDAEALFHALMALPSMRREDSRRLVLDLLPPAITALVPHHPTDALHVSGLLLACLDHEGGLNALRHALHVVEGEDSTPMVRIDTLLRNE
;
A
#
# COMPACT_ATOMS: atom_id res chain seq x y z
N MET A 1 -19.95 16.81 19.87
CA MET A 1 -19.57 15.66 19.04
C MET A 1 -18.08 15.47 19.18
N ALA A 2 -17.62 14.31 19.64
CA ALA A 2 -16.18 14.04 19.81
C ALA A 2 -15.50 14.02 18.43
N PRO A 3 -14.25 14.51 18.32
CA PRO A 3 -13.57 14.66 17.04
C PRO A 3 -13.42 13.32 16.29
N GLY A 4 -14.04 13.28 15.10
CA GLY A 4 -13.60 12.58 13.90
C GLY A 4 -12.89 11.24 14.02
N HIS A 5 -13.56 10.21 14.56
CA HIS A 5 -13.00 8.86 14.56
C HIS A 5 -13.13 8.21 13.17
N ALA A 6 -12.03 7.56 12.75
CA ALA A 6 -12.07 6.64 11.63
C ALA A 6 -12.70 5.32 12.08
N VAL A 7 -13.55 4.76 11.23
CA VAL A 7 -14.12 3.43 11.40
C VAL A 7 -13.56 2.53 10.33
N VAL A 8 -13.03 1.37 10.72
CA VAL A 8 -12.54 0.33 9.81
C VAL A 8 -13.42 -0.90 9.97
N ALA A 9 -14.09 -1.31 8.90
CA ALA A 9 -14.82 -2.57 8.83
C ALA A 9 -14.02 -3.57 8.00
N ILE A 10 -13.95 -4.83 8.44
CA ILE A 10 -13.16 -5.90 7.80
C ILE A 10 -14.04 -7.12 7.51
N ALA A 11 -13.85 -7.71 6.33
CA ALA A 11 -14.39 -9.02 5.98
C ALA A 11 -13.31 -9.89 5.34
N THR A 12 -13.48 -11.20 5.47
CA THR A 12 -12.66 -12.23 4.83
C THR A 12 -13.49 -12.99 3.79
N ASP A 13 -12.84 -13.80 2.95
CA ASP A 13 -13.55 -14.73 2.06
C ASP A 13 -14.23 -15.87 2.84
N ALA A 14 -13.52 -16.48 3.79
CA ALA A 14 -14.08 -17.44 4.73
C ALA A 14 -14.30 -16.79 6.11
N ALA A 15 -15.52 -16.86 6.65
CA ALA A 15 -15.85 -16.26 7.95
C ALA A 15 -14.98 -16.79 9.11
N ALA A 16 -14.53 -18.05 9.03
CA ALA A 16 -13.63 -18.65 10.00
C ALA A 16 -12.25 -17.95 10.09
N ASP A 17 -11.85 -17.22 9.04
CA ASP A 17 -10.59 -16.48 9.00
C ASP A 17 -10.67 -15.06 9.57
N LEU A 18 -11.86 -14.60 9.97
CA LEU A 18 -12.06 -13.22 10.41
C LEU A 18 -11.15 -12.84 11.58
N ASP A 19 -11.04 -13.71 12.58
CA ASP A 19 -10.16 -13.46 13.73
C ASP A 19 -8.69 -13.36 13.33
N ARG A 20 -8.28 -14.10 12.30
CA ARG A 20 -6.93 -14.02 11.75
C ARG A 20 -6.72 -12.70 11.02
N GLY A 21 -7.66 -12.30 10.18
CA GLY A 21 -7.66 -10.99 9.52
C GLY A 21 -7.60 -9.83 10.52
N ARG A 22 -8.34 -9.92 11.63
CA ARG A 22 -8.33 -8.93 12.70
C ARG A 22 -6.98 -8.84 13.41
N ARG A 23 -6.32 -9.98 13.67
CA ARG A 23 -4.96 -9.97 14.26
C ARG A 23 -3.94 -9.30 13.35
N LEU A 24 -3.96 -9.60 12.05
CA LEU A 24 -3.07 -8.95 11.08
C LEU A 24 -3.35 -7.45 10.97
N LEU A 25 -4.63 -7.08 10.88
CA LEU A 25 -5.04 -5.68 10.90
C LEU A 25 -4.53 -4.97 12.15
N ALA A 26 -4.80 -5.52 13.34
CA ALA A 26 -4.36 -4.94 14.62
C ALA A 26 -2.82 -4.80 14.73
N ALA A 27 -2.05 -5.72 14.15
CA ALA A 27 -0.58 -5.65 14.15
C ALA A 27 -0.03 -4.53 13.26
N VAL A 28 -0.83 -4.03 12.31
CA VAL A 28 -0.44 -2.98 11.36
C VAL A 28 -0.97 -1.60 11.79
N LEU A 29 -1.94 -1.55 12.71
CA LEU A 29 -2.47 -0.30 13.25
C LEU A 29 -1.44 0.38 14.16
N ASP A 30 -1.22 1.68 13.93
CA ASP A 30 -0.39 2.52 14.79
C ASP A 30 -1.23 3.00 16.00
N GLY A 31 -1.53 2.09 16.94
CA GLY A 31 -2.22 2.42 18.20
C GLY A 31 -3.33 1.47 18.62
N PRO A 32 -4.03 1.77 19.73
CA PRO A 32 -5.07 0.90 20.27
C PRO A 32 -6.31 0.90 19.37
N ALA A 33 -6.72 -0.29 18.94
CA ALA A 33 -7.99 -0.53 18.26
C ALA A 33 -9.03 -1.05 19.26
N ARG A 34 -10.27 -0.56 19.16
CA ARG A 34 -11.40 -1.08 19.95
C ARG A 34 -12.47 -1.63 19.02
N ALA A 35 -12.97 -2.82 19.32
CA ALA A 35 -14.12 -3.35 18.59
C ALA A 35 -15.35 -2.45 18.83
N ALA A 36 -16.15 -2.24 17.79
CA ALA A 36 -17.40 -1.51 17.95
C ALA A 36 -18.42 -2.37 18.73
N PRO A 37 -19.17 -1.79 19.67
CA PRO A 37 -20.21 -2.52 20.41
C PRO A 37 -21.20 -3.16 19.43
N GLY A 38 -21.43 -4.48 19.58
CA GLY A 38 -22.36 -5.23 18.73
C GLY A 38 -21.87 -5.53 17.31
N HIS A 39 -20.67 -5.08 16.92
CA HIS A 39 -20.11 -5.30 15.59
C HIS A 39 -18.66 -5.82 15.67
N HIS A 40 -18.51 -7.14 15.71
CA HIS A 40 -17.20 -7.80 15.81
C HIS A 40 -16.30 -7.55 14.59
N ASP A 41 -16.91 -7.19 13.45
CA ASP A 41 -16.24 -6.92 12.17
C ASP A 41 -15.73 -5.47 12.06
N VAL A 42 -15.97 -4.64 13.07
CA VAL A 42 -15.71 -3.21 13.04
C VAL A 42 -14.74 -2.82 14.14
N LEU A 43 -13.70 -2.10 13.76
CA LEU A 43 -12.70 -1.54 14.65
C LEU A 43 -12.78 -0.01 14.60
N PHE A 44 -12.93 0.59 15.77
CA PHE A 44 -12.61 2.00 15.99
C PHE A 44 -11.11 2.13 16.14
N THR A 45 -10.50 2.89 15.25
CA THR A 45 -9.06 3.14 15.28
C THR A 45 -8.80 4.59 14.93
N ARG A 46 -7.65 5.11 15.37
CA ARG A 46 -7.10 6.27 14.68
C ARG A 46 -6.56 5.77 13.34
N PRO A 47 -6.76 6.54 12.26
CA PRO A 47 -6.30 6.17 10.95
C PRO A 47 -4.77 6.04 11.02
N PRO A 48 -4.24 4.85 10.74
CA PRO A 48 -2.81 4.60 10.70
C PRO A 48 -2.15 5.39 9.56
N SER A 49 -0.84 5.52 9.63
CA SER A 49 0.05 6.21 8.67
C SER A 49 -0.34 6.05 7.19
N ALA A 50 0.13 6.95 6.31
CA ALA A 50 -0.05 6.88 4.85
C ALA A 50 0.34 5.49 4.25
N ARG A 51 1.18 4.74 4.97
CA ARG A 51 1.65 3.39 4.61
C ARG A 51 0.73 2.24 5.01
N PHE A 52 -0.39 2.51 5.69
CA PHE A 52 -1.26 1.47 6.23
C PHE A 52 -1.68 0.41 5.21
N ALA A 53 -2.17 0.86 4.05
CA ALA A 53 -2.63 -0.03 3.00
C ALA A 53 -1.51 -0.96 2.51
N VAL A 54 -0.30 -0.43 2.38
CA VAL A 54 0.91 -1.17 2.00
C VAL A 54 1.30 -2.17 3.07
N ARG A 55 1.48 -1.71 4.33
CA ARG A 55 1.86 -2.58 5.46
C ARG A 55 0.86 -3.71 5.69
N LEU A 56 -0.43 -3.45 5.50
CA LEU A 56 -1.47 -4.48 5.62
C LEU A 56 -1.34 -5.50 4.50
N THR A 57 -1.13 -5.05 3.27
CA THR A 57 -0.97 -5.93 2.11
C THR A 57 0.30 -6.79 2.25
N GLU A 58 1.40 -6.23 2.73
CA GLU A 58 2.64 -6.96 3.05
C GLU A 58 2.45 -7.97 4.19
N ALA A 59 1.74 -7.59 5.25
CA ALA A 59 1.46 -8.49 6.37
C ALA A 59 0.62 -9.70 5.92
N VAL A 60 -0.34 -9.49 5.02
CA VAL A 60 -1.16 -10.58 4.47
C VAL A 60 -0.37 -11.42 3.46
N HIS A 61 0.50 -10.83 2.63
CA HIS A 61 1.40 -11.61 1.76
C HIS A 61 2.32 -12.52 2.58
N ARG A 62 3.04 -11.97 3.56
CA ARG A 62 3.91 -12.76 4.45
C ARG A 62 3.14 -13.88 5.17
N HIS A 63 1.89 -13.62 5.55
CA HIS A 63 1.04 -14.66 6.09
C HIS A 63 0.75 -15.76 5.05
N ASN A 64 0.35 -15.38 3.84
CA ASN A 64 0.02 -16.32 2.77
C ASN A 64 1.21 -17.17 2.31
N ASP A 65 2.42 -16.60 2.30
CA ASP A 65 3.65 -17.32 1.96
C ASP A 65 3.98 -18.44 2.96
N SER A 66 3.48 -18.31 4.20
CA SER A 66 3.72 -19.26 5.30
C SER A 66 2.49 -20.10 5.67
N SER A 67 1.38 -19.96 4.94
CA SER A 67 0.09 -20.58 5.27
C SER A 67 -0.43 -21.45 4.14
N ALA A 68 -0.91 -22.65 4.49
CA ALA A 68 -1.60 -23.53 3.53
C ALA A 68 -2.99 -23.00 3.11
N SER A 69 -3.53 -22.03 3.85
CA SER A 69 -4.83 -21.40 3.57
C SER A 69 -4.61 -19.90 3.36
N PRO A 70 -4.61 -19.43 2.10
CA PRO A 70 -4.35 -18.03 1.79
C PRO A 70 -5.51 -17.17 2.27
N LEU A 71 -5.16 -16.12 3.00
CA LEU A 71 -6.09 -15.13 3.51
C LEU A 71 -6.34 -14.05 2.46
N ARG A 72 -7.61 -13.70 2.29
CA ARG A 72 -8.05 -12.58 1.46
C ARG A 72 -8.99 -11.67 2.26
N LEU A 73 -8.69 -10.37 2.23
CA LEU A 73 -9.32 -9.35 3.05
C LEU A 73 -10.02 -8.29 2.19
N ARG A 74 -11.20 -7.89 2.65
CA ARG A 74 -11.91 -6.69 2.22
C ARG A 74 -11.98 -5.73 3.41
N LEU A 75 -11.64 -4.47 3.16
CA LEU A 75 -11.71 -3.43 4.18
C LEU A 75 -12.50 -2.23 3.66
N ALA A 76 -13.25 -1.61 4.55
CA ALA A 76 -13.91 -0.33 4.31
C ALA A 76 -13.53 0.65 5.42
N MET A 77 -13.07 1.83 5.05
CA MET A 77 -12.72 2.90 5.98
C MET A 77 -13.62 4.11 5.76
N ALA A 78 -14.27 4.58 6.81
CA ALA A 78 -15.16 5.73 6.77
C ALA A 78 -14.83 6.71 7.88
N HIS A 79 -15.17 7.98 7.67
CA HIS A 79 -15.16 8.99 8.73
C HIS A 79 -16.52 8.99 9.44
N GLY A 80 -16.53 8.86 10.77
CA GLY A 80 -17.75 8.98 11.56
C GLY A 80 -18.50 7.67 11.79
N GLU A 81 -19.40 7.28 10.89
CA GLU A 81 -20.44 6.28 11.19
C GLU A 81 -20.07 4.83 10.82
N VAL A 82 -20.39 3.91 11.75
CA VAL A 82 -20.21 2.45 11.58
C VAL A 82 -21.10 1.90 10.46
N SER A 83 -22.34 2.39 10.36
CA SER A 83 -23.29 2.08 9.30
C SER A 83 -22.68 2.33 7.92
N THR A 84 -22.00 3.46 7.72
CA THR A 84 -21.33 3.81 6.46
C THR A 84 -20.23 2.82 6.12
N ALA A 85 -19.34 2.50 7.06
CA ALA A 85 -18.26 1.54 6.84
C ALA A 85 -18.81 0.13 6.48
N LEU A 86 -19.85 -0.31 7.19
CA LEU A 86 -20.52 -1.59 6.91
C LEU A 86 -21.24 -1.60 5.55
N ALA A 87 -21.90 -0.50 5.17
CA ALA A 87 -22.56 -0.36 3.88
C ALA A 87 -21.55 -0.48 2.72
N VAL A 88 -20.39 0.19 2.85
CA VAL A 88 -19.29 0.07 1.89
C VAL A 88 -18.73 -1.36 1.85
N LEU A 89 -18.49 -1.97 3.02
CA LEU A 89 -17.95 -3.33 3.12
C LEU A 89 -18.89 -4.36 2.46
N GLY A 90 -20.19 -4.18 2.66
CA GLY A 90 -21.28 -4.97 2.11
C GLY A 90 -21.68 -4.59 0.68
N SER A 91 -20.98 -3.65 0.03
CA SER A 91 -21.35 -3.22 -1.32
C SER A 91 -21.00 -4.27 -2.39
N ALA A 92 -21.83 -4.34 -3.44
CA ALA A 92 -21.52 -5.15 -4.62
C ALA A 92 -20.25 -4.63 -5.32
N ALA A 93 -20.04 -3.32 -5.33
CA ALA A 93 -18.84 -2.68 -5.87
C ALA A 93 -17.55 -3.23 -5.27
N LEU A 94 -17.44 -3.26 -3.94
CA LEU A 94 -16.25 -3.76 -3.26
C LEU A 94 -16.10 -5.27 -3.43
N ARG A 95 -17.19 -6.04 -3.34
CA ARG A 95 -17.15 -7.49 -3.60
C ARG A 95 -16.68 -7.82 -5.01
N SER A 96 -17.21 -7.13 -6.02
CA SER A 96 -16.81 -7.34 -7.42
C SER A 96 -15.37 -6.92 -7.66
N ALA A 97 -14.92 -5.81 -7.07
CA ALA A 97 -13.52 -5.41 -7.11
C ALA A 97 -12.60 -6.47 -6.48
N HIS A 98 -13.00 -7.01 -5.33
CA HIS A 98 -12.27 -8.07 -4.64
C HIS A 98 -12.23 -9.39 -5.43
N ALA A 99 -13.34 -9.77 -6.06
CA ALA A 99 -13.41 -10.97 -6.88
C ALA A 99 -12.62 -10.84 -8.19
N ALA A 100 -12.54 -9.64 -8.76
CA ALA A 100 -11.81 -9.37 -10.00
C ALA A 100 -10.29 -9.25 -9.82
N THR A 101 -9.81 -9.16 -8.59
CA THR A 101 -8.37 -9.11 -8.29
C THR A 101 -7.92 -10.44 -7.69
N THR A 102 -6.68 -10.84 -7.97
CA THR A 102 -6.02 -11.96 -7.27
C THR A 102 -5.40 -11.51 -5.94
N ARG A 103 -5.45 -10.21 -5.64
CA ARG A 103 -4.79 -9.65 -4.48
C ARG A 103 -5.41 -10.11 -3.17
N PRO A 104 -4.59 -10.18 -2.11
CA PRO A 104 -5.07 -10.64 -0.83
C PRO A 104 -5.71 -9.53 0.01
N VAL A 105 -5.63 -8.27 -0.41
CA VAL A 105 -6.29 -7.14 0.28
C VAL A 105 -6.96 -6.22 -0.73
N THR A 106 -8.21 -5.84 -0.46
CA THR A 106 -8.93 -4.81 -1.22
C THR A 106 -9.52 -3.81 -0.22
N ILE A 107 -9.21 -2.52 -0.42
CA ILE A 107 -9.58 -1.47 0.53
C ILE A 107 -10.49 -0.47 -0.19
N ALA A 108 -11.57 -0.09 0.46
CA ALA A 108 -12.41 1.02 0.08
C ALA A 108 -12.33 2.11 1.15
N VAL A 109 -12.31 3.37 0.75
CA VAL A 109 -12.43 4.49 1.68
C VAL A 109 -13.52 5.44 1.22
N THR A 110 -14.18 6.10 2.16
CA THR A 110 -15.11 7.17 1.81
C THR A 110 -14.38 8.48 1.52
N ASP A 111 -15.01 9.38 0.77
CA ASP A 111 -14.43 10.68 0.43
C ASP A 111 -14.11 11.54 1.66
N GLY A 112 -14.99 11.54 2.67
CA GLY A 112 -14.75 12.18 3.96
C GLY A 112 -13.52 11.61 4.68
N TYR A 113 -13.31 10.29 4.59
CA TYR A 113 -12.09 9.66 5.10
C TYR A 113 -10.85 10.14 4.33
N ALA A 114 -10.89 10.12 2.99
CA ALA A 114 -9.78 10.52 2.12
C ALA A 114 -9.40 12.00 2.26
N ARG A 115 -10.37 12.89 2.52
CA ARG A 115 -10.11 14.31 2.79
C ARG A 115 -9.45 14.55 4.14
N ALA A 116 -9.86 13.79 5.16
CA ALA A 116 -9.26 13.87 6.48
C ALA A 116 -7.86 13.21 6.52
N HIS A 117 -7.60 12.25 5.62
CA HIS A 117 -6.34 11.51 5.53
C HIS A 117 -5.90 11.49 4.07
N PRO A 118 -5.21 12.54 3.60
CA PRO A 118 -4.80 12.67 2.21
C PRO A 118 -4.07 11.41 1.77
N LEU A 119 -4.67 10.69 0.83
CA LEU A 119 -4.06 9.54 0.22
C LEU A 119 -3.06 10.04 -0.82
N THR A 120 -1.79 9.66 -0.69
CA THR A 120 -0.81 9.84 -1.76
C THR A 120 -1.20 8.98 -2.97
N ASP A 121 -0.88 9.44 -4.19
CA ASP A 121 -1.19 8.79 -5.47
C ASP A 121 -2.69 8.68 -5.82
N HIS A 122 -3.36 9.82 -6.04
CA HIS A 122 -4.76 9.88 -6.48
C HIS A 122 -5.05 9.04 -7.75
N ASP A 123 -4.07 8.91 -8.65
CA ASP A 123 -4.21 8.16 -9.90
C ASP A 123 -4.38 6.64 -9.69
N ARG A 124 -4.06 6.14 -8.49
CA ARG A 124 -4.20 4.73 -8.11
C ARG A 124 -5.55 4.43 -7.45
N HIS A 125 -6.48 5.39 -7.42
CA HIS A 125 -7.77 5.21 -6.79
C HIS A 125 -8.90 5.18 -7.83
N ARG A 126 -9.75 4.15 -7.75
CA ARG A 126 -10.96 4.07 -8.58
C ARG A 126 -12.16 4.56 -7.79
N LEU A 127 -12.77 5.65 -8.25
CA LEU A 127 -14.02 6.15 -7.66
C LEU A 127 -15.19 5.24 -8.04
N VAL A 128 -15.98 4.84 -7.05
CA VAL A 128 -17.17 4.01 -7.19
C VAL A 128 -18.32 4.58 -6.38
N ARG A 129 -19.54 4.42 -6.90
CA ARG A 129 -20.77 4.75 -6.20
C ARG A 129 -21.28 3.53 -5.44
N VAL A 130 -21.51 3.69 -4.15
CA VAL A 130 -22.13 2.67 -3.28
C VAL A 130 -23.55 3.17 -2.94
N PRO A 131 -24.61 2.37 -3.19
CA PRO A 131 -25.95 2.71 -2.74
C PRO A 131 -25.97 3.01 -1.24
N ASP A 132 -26.80 3.98 -0.83
CA ASP A 132 -27.00 4.38 0.57
C ASP A 132 -25.77 5.01 1.25
N VAL A 133 -24.68 5.24 0.52
CA VAL A 133 -23.53 6.04 0.96
C VAL A 133 -23.59 7.39 0.24
N PRO A 134 -23.79 8.51 0.95
CA PRO A 134 -24.03 9.82 0.32
C PRO A 134 -22.80 10.38 -0.39
N GLU A 135 -21.61 9.94 0.02
CA GLU A 135 -20.33 10.39 -0.52
C GLU A 135 -19.69 9.38 -1.48
N PRO A 136 -18.80 9.81 -2.39
CA PRO A 136 -18.03 8.90 -3.20
C PRO A 136 -17.20 7.92 -2.37
N VAL A 137 -17.02 6.72 -2.90
CA VAL A 137 -16.13 5.70 -2.31
C VAL A 137 -14.97 5.48 -3.24
N TRP A 138 -13.76 5.61 -2.72
CA TRP A 138 -12.52 5.37 -3.42
C TRP A 138 -12.06 3.94 -3.14
N LEU A 139 -11.99 3.12 -4.18
CA LEU A 139 -11.30 1.83 -4.09
C LEU A 139 -9.81 2.10 -4.17
N LEU A 140 -9.09 1.78 -3.10
CA LEU A 140 -7.65 1.88 -3.06
C LEU A 140 -7.05 0.68 -3.77
N ASP A 141 -6.33 0.97 -4.84
CA ASP A 141 -5.41 0.03 -5.41
C ASP A 141 -4.13 0.08 -4.56
N ALA A 142 -4.14 -0.63 -3.42
CA ALA A 142 -2.97 -0.78 -2.57
C ALA A 142 -1.99 -1.73 -3.28
N ARG A 143 -1.31 -1.20 -4.29
CA ARG A 143 -0.35 -1.94 -5.08
C ARG A 143 0.94 -2.04 -4.24
N VAL A 144 1.27 -3.26 -3.81
CA VAL A 144 2.63 -3.54 -3.36
C VAL A 144 3.43 -3.74 -4.62
N PRO A 145 4.48 -2.93 -4.85
CA PRO A 145 5.30 -3.09 -6.03
C PRO A 145 5.92 -4.49 -6.07
N ASP A 146 6.05 -5.08 -7.25
CA ASP A 146 6.79 -6.34 -7.41
C ASP A 146 8.27 -6.04 -7.20
N ALA A 147 8.72 -6.19 -5.95
CA ALA A 147 10.08 -5.86 -5.55
C ALA A 147 11.12 -6.70 -6.31
N GLU A 148 10.80 -7.94 -6.70
CA GLU A 148 11.68 -8.78 -7.49
C GLU A 148 11.78 -8.26 -8.93
N ALA A 149 10.65 -7.96 -9.56
CA ALA A 149 10.64 -7.38 -10.90
C ALA A 149 11.33 -6.00 -10.95
N LEU A 150 11.09 -5.16 -9.94
CA LEU A 150 11.77 -3.87 -9.79
C LEU A 150 13.26 -4.03 -9.56
N PHE A 151 13.69 -4.95 -8.69
CA PHE A 151 15.10 -5.24 -8.48
C PHE A 151 15.79 -5.64 -9.79
N HIS A 152 15.19 -6.55 -10.56
CA HIS A 152 15.74 -6.95 -11.85
C HIS A 152 15.77 -5.80 -12.87
N ALA A 153 14.75 -4.94 -12.86
CA ALA A 153 14.72 -3.76 -13.72
C ALA A 153 15.81 -2.75 -13.32
N LEU A 154 16.02 -2.51 -12.01
CA LEU A 154 17.10 -1.67 -11.49
C LEU A 154 18.47 -2.24 -11.85
N MET A 155 18.68 -3.55 -11.71
CA MET A 155 19.94 -4.21 -12.08
C MET A 155 20.21 -4.20 -13.61
N ALA A 156 19.21 -3.89 -14.43
CA ALA A 156 19.38 -3.69 -15.86
C ALA A 156 19.88 -2.28 -16.22
N LEU A 157 19.81 -1.32 -15.30
CA LEU A 157 20.29 0.05 -15.49
C LEU A 157 21.83 0.14 -15.41
N PRO A 158 22.51 0.75 -16.39
CA PRO A 158 23.95 0.99 -16.34
C PRO A 158 24.40 1.75 -15.09
N SER A 159 23.65 2.75 -14.64
CA SER A 159 23.96 3.55 -13.45
C SER A 159 23.91 2.75 -12.16
N MET A 160 23.12 1.69 -12.10
CA MET A 160 23.03 0.81 -10.93
C MET A 160 24.20 -0.17 -10.83
N ARG A 161 24.88 -0.46 -11.94
CA ARG A 161 26.01 -1.40 -11.97
C ARG A 161 27.33 -0.76 -11.55
N ARG A 162 27.49 0.54 -11.74
CA ARG A 162 28.73 1.26 -11.42
C ARG A 162 28.59 2.02 -10.12
N GLU A 163 29.62 1.94 -9.26
CA GLU A 163 29.60 2.59 -7.95
C GLU A 163 29.47 4.11 -8.05
N ASP A 164 30.27 4.75 -8.91
CA ASP A 164 30.23 6.21 -9.08
C ASP A 164 28.85 6.68 -9.56
N SER A 165 28.23 5.95 -10.49
CA SER A 165 26.90 6.28 -11.01
C SER A 165 25.79 6.01 -9.98
N ARG A 166 25.87 4.92 -9.20
CA ARG A 166 24.95 4.68 -8.07
C ARG A 166 25.04 5.80 -7.06
N ARG A 167 26.25 6.29 -6.78
CA ARG A 167 26.46 7.38 -5.83
C ARG A 167 25.76 8.66 -6.30
N LEU A 168 25.78 8.98 -7.60
CA LEU A 168 25.01 10.09 -8.15
C LEU A 168 23.50 9.93 -7.91
N VAL A 169 22.96 8.72 -8.07
CA VAL A 169 21.55 8.44 -7.77
C VAL A 169 21.25 8.65 -6.28
N LEU A 170 22.12 8.16 -5.40
CA LEU A 170 22.00 8.39 -3.95
C LEU A 170 22.06 9.88 -3.61
N ASP A 171 22.96 10.65 -4.22
CA ASP A 171 23.11 12.10 -3.97
C ASP A 171 21.86 12.90 -4.39
N LEU A 172 21.02 12.36 -5.28
CA LEU A 172 19.76 12.94 -5.71
C LEU A 172 18.55 12.51 -4.85
N LEU A 173 18.69 11.51 -3.99
CA LEU A 173 17.61 11.05 -3.12
C LEU A 173 17.46 11.94 -1.88
N PRO A 174 16.25 12.03 -1.30
CA PRO A 174 16.05 12.68 -0.01
C PRO A 174 17.01 12.15 1.07
N PRO A 175 17.62 13.01 1.91
CA PRO A 175 18.54 12.59 2.97
C PRO A 175 17.97 11.53 3.92
N ALA A 176 16.65 11.56 4.14
CA ALA A 176 15.95 10.59 4.97
C ALA A 176 15.96 9.16 4.38
N ILE A 177 16.03 9.01 3.05
CA ILE A 177 16.15 7.73 2.38
C ILE A 177 17.60 7.29 2.35
N THR A 178 18.51 8.17 1.95
CA THR A 178 19.94 7.83 1.79
C THR A 178 20.58 7.36 3.09
N ALA A 179 20.20 7.95 4.23
CA ALA A 179 20.65 7.53 5.55
C ALA A 179 20.23 6.09 5.94
N LEU A 180 19.21 5.54 5.27
CA LEU A 180 18.71 4.18 5.51
C LEU A 180 19.35 3.14 4.56
N VAL A 181 20.03 3.56 3.49
CA VAL A 181 20.61 2.65 2.50
C VAL A 181 21.89 2.03 3.05
N PRO A 182 21.93 0.70 3.29
CA PRO A 182 23.15 0.05 3.74
C PRO A 182 24.21 0.05 2.65
N HIS A 183 25.43 0.48 2.99
CA HIS A 183 26.54 0.40 2.04
C HIS A 183 27.01 -1.04 1.88
N HIS A 184 26.95 -1.56 0.65
CA HIS A 184 27.49 -2.86 0.28
C HIS A 184 28.49 -2.73 -0.89
N PRO A 185 29.60 -3.50 -0.87
CA PRO A 185 30.55 -3.55 -1.98
C PRO A 185 29.99 -4.31 -3.19
N THR A 186 29.06 -5.24 -2.97
CA THR A 186 28.34 -5.95 -4.03
C THR A 186 27.20 -5.08 -4.53
N ASP A 187 27.19 -4.79 -5.83
CA ASP A 187 26.18 -4.00 -6.53
C ASP A 187 24.75 -4.51 -6.28
N ALA A 188 24.52 -5.81 -6.42
CA ALA A 188 23.21 -6.43 -6.18
C ALA A 188 22.70 -6.20 -4.75
N LEU A 189 23.57 -6.34 -3.74
CA LEU A 189 23.19 -6.11 -2.34
C LEU A 189 22.93 -4.62 -2.08
N HIS A 190 23.72 -3.73 -2.69
CA HIS A 190 23.55 -2.29 -2.57
C HIS A 190 22.22 -1.84 -3.20
N VAL A 191 21.92 -2.32 -4.41
CA VAL A 191 20.66 -2.01 -5.11
C VAL A 191 19.46 -2.59 -4.37
N SER A 192 19.58 -3.78 -3.79
CA SER A 192 18.54 -4.34 -2.92
C SER A 192 18.31 -3.49 -1.68
N GLY A 193 19.38 -3.06 -0.98
CA GLY A 193 19.28 -2.16 0.17
C GLY A 193 18.66 -0.80 -0.17
N LEU A 194 19.01 -0.25 -1.34
CA LEU A 194 18.40 0.98 -1.87
C LEU A 194 16.91 0.79 -2.14
N LEU A 195 16.52 -0.28 -2.85
CA LEU A 195 15.13 -0.57 -3.15
C LEU A 195 14.31 -0.73 -1.87
N LEU A 196 14.82 -1.47 -0.88
CA LEU A 196 14.15 -1.65 0.40
C LEU A 196 13.99 -0.32 1.15
N ALA A 197 15.04 0.53 1.20
CA ALA A 197 14.93 1.86 1.80
C ALA A 197 13.89 2.74 1.10
N CYS A 198 13.81 2.69 -0.23
CA CYS A 198 12.80 3.39 -1.01
C CYS A 198 11.39 2.83 -0.82
N LEU A 199 11.26 1.50 -0.66
CA LEU A 199 9.99 0.86 -0.33
C LEU A 199 9.55 1.27 1.06
N ASP A 200 10.45 1.36 2.04
CA ASP A 200 10.17 1.71 3.45
C ASP A 200 9.87 3.19 3.68
N HIS A 201 10.30 4.07 2.77
CA HIS A 201 10.05 5.51 2.86
C HIS A 201 8.81 5.96 2.08
N GLU A 202 8.01 6.86 2.66
CA GLU A 202 6.88 7.47 1.96
C GLU A 202 7.36 8.24 0.71
N GLY A 203 6.77 7.96 -0.45
CA GLY A 203 7.20 8.52 -1.73
C GLY A 203 8.58 8.05 -2.23
N GLY A 204 9.21 7.07 -1.58
CA GLY A 204 10.59 6.69 -1.87
C GLY A 204 10.81 6.11 -3.27
N LEU A 205 9.85 5.34 -3.81
CA LEU A 205 9.91 4.86 -5.20
C LEU A 205 9.75 6.00 -6.22
N ASN A 206 8.94 7.02 -5.92
CA ASN A 206 8.81 8.20 -6.78
C ASN A 206 10.10 9.02 -6.78
N ALA A 207 10.73 9.18 -5.61
CA ALA A 207 12.04 9.82 -5.49
C ALA A 207 13.12 9.05 -6.26
N LEU A 208 13.15 7.71 -6.14
CA LEU A 208 14.06 6.85 -6.88
C LEU A 208 13.83 6.97 -8.39
N ARG A 209 12.58 6.88 -8.85
CA ARG A 209 12.21 7.06 -10.26
C ARG A 209 12.71 8.39 -10.80
N HIS A 210 12.53 9.48 -10.06
CA HIS A 210 13.01 10.80 -10.45
C HIS A 210 14.54 10.85 -10.54
N ALA A 211 15.25 10.37 -9.53
CA ALA A 211 16.72 10.31 -9.52
C ALA A 211 17.28 9.47 -10.69
N LEU A 212 16.64 8.34 -11.00
CA LEU A 212 17.00 7.49 -12.12
C LEU A 212 16.77 8.18 -13.47
N HIS A 213 15.66 8.87 -13.66
CA HIS A 213 15.42 9.67 -14.88
C HIS A 213 16.48 10.75 -15.09
N VAL A 214 16.95 11.40 -14.02
CA VAL A 214 18.02 12.40 -14.10
C VAL A 214 19.35 11.79 -14.54
N VAL A 215 19.69 10.59 -14.08
CA VAL A 215 20.98 9.94 -14.35
C VAL A 215 21.00 9.14 -15.65
N GLU A 216 19.89 8.49 -16.01
CA GLU A 216 19.79 7.58 -17.17
C GLU A 216 19.17 8.24 -18.40
N GLY A 217 18.40 9.31 -18.22
CA GLY A 217 17.58 9.92 -19.26
C GLY A 217 16.24 9.21 -19.47
N GLU A 218 15.34 9.86 -20.21
CA GLU A 218 13.93 9.44 -20.34
C GLU A 218 13.72 8.23 -21.27
N ASP A 219 14.62 7.98 -22.23
CA ASP A 219 14.39 7.06 -23.35
C ASP A 219 15.06 5.68 -23.21
N SER A 220 15.67 5.35 -22.08
CA SER A 220 16.33 4.05 -21.94
C SER A 220 15.30 2.91 -21.75
N THR A 221 15.48 1.79 -22.45
CA THR A 221 14.57 0.62 -22.34
C THR A 221 14.39 0.12 -20.90
N PRO A 222 15.44 0.04 -20.05
CA PRO A 222 15.25 -0.33 -18.66
C PRO A 222 14.45 0.71 -17.87
N MET A 223 14.59 2.01 -18.17
CA MET A 223 13.80 3.06 -17.51
C MET A 223 12.32 2.99 -17.90
N VAL A 224 12.02 2.73 -19.18
CA VAL A 224 10.64 2.46 -19.65
C VAL A 224 10.04 1.26 -18.90
N ARG A 225 10.82 0.21 -18.65
CA ARG A 225 10.37 -0.94 -17.86
C ARG A 225 10.08 -0.56 -16.41
N ILE A 226 10.94 0.23 -15.77
CA ILE A 226 10.72 0.72 -14.40
C ILE A 226 9.47 1.60 -14.35
N ASP A 227 9.31 2.54 -15.27
CA ASP A 227 8.10 3.36 -15.37
C ASP A 227 6.86 2.47 -15.59
N THR A 228 6.96 1.43 -16.40
CA THR A 228 5.87 0.49 -16.64
C THR A 228 5.50 -0.27 -15.36
N LEU A 229 6.49 -0.79 -14.62
CA LEU A 229 6.27 -1.47 -13.34
C LEU A 229 5.62 -0.48 -12.35
N LEU A 230 6.12 0.75 -12.24
CA LEU A 230 5.57 1.75 -11.32
C LEU A 230 4.22 2.36 -11.75
N ARG A 231 3.82 2.23 -13.04
CA ARG A 231 2.50 2.66 -13.56
C ARG A 231 1.45 1.55 -13.56
N ASN A 232 1.85 0.32 -13.89
CA ASN A 232 0.96 -0.85 -13.97
C ASN A 232 0.84 -1.59 -12.64
N GLU A 233 1.75 -1.30 -11.71
CA GLU A 233 1.62 -1.46 -10.26
C GLU A 233 1.41 -0.09 -9.61
#